data_AF-A0A5S9M780-F1
#
_entry.id   AF-A0A5S9M780-F1
#
_cell.length_a   1.000
_cell.length_b   1.000
_cell.length_c   1.000
_cell.angle_alpha   90.00
_cell.angle_beta   90.00
_cell.angle_gamma   90.00
#
_symmetry.space_group_name_H-M   'P 1'
#
loop_
_entity.id
_entity.type
_entity.pdbx_description
1 polymer ?
#
loop_
_entity_poly.entity_id
_entity_poly.type
_entity_poly.pdbx_seq_one_letter_code
_entity_poly.pdbx_strand_id
1 'polypeptide(L)'
;MIPLVNNWDDFGGMNQYVKWFGAGSHDAFYTDPRIQKAYKNYVRYVLERTNTYTGVQYKDDPAIMTWELANEPRMQSDPTGNVLVKWADEMSTWIKSLDRHHLVAVGDEGFFRIPGHEDWFYGGGEGVDWDRLTSLPNIDYGTYHLYPDHWSKSAAWGVKWIEDHITRGKSIGKPVVLEEFGYQNQSARPDVYQSWLSAVERLGGAGSQFWILTSIQDDDSLYPDYDGFRIIKRKQGGSTYQ
;
A
#
# COMPACT_ATOMS: atom_id res chain seq x y z
N MET A 1 -1.46 7.80 6.27
CA MET A 1 -1.32 7.75 4.80
C MET A 1 -2.70 7.77 4.17
N ILE A 2 -2.84 8.25 2.94
CA ILE A 2 -4.10 8.27 2.22
C ILE A 2 -3.88 7.66 0.82
N PRO A 3 -4.31 6.40 0.57
CA PRO A 3 -4.33 5.83 -0.77
C PRO A 3 -5.43 6.48 -1.62
N LEU A 4 -5.07 6.87 -2.84
CA LEU A 4 -5.92 7.70 -3.72
C LEU A 4 -6.84 6.89 -4.65
N VAL A 5 -6.60 5.60 -4.80
CA VAL A 5 -7.46 4.66 -5.53
C VAL A 5 -7.17 3.24 -5.07
N ASN A 6 -8.13 2.33 -5.23
CA ASN A 6 -7.93 0.91 -4.94
C ASN A 6 -7.65 0.14 -6.24
N ASN A 7 -6.67 -0.77 -6.25
CA ASN A 7 -6.51 -1.77 -7.30
C ASN A 7 -7.73 -2.70 -7.35
N TRP A 8 -8.23 -3.09 -6.18
CA TRP A 8 -9.38 -4.00 -6.03
C TRP A 8 -10.73 -3.28 -6.20
N ASP A 9 -11.79 -4.07 -6.38
CA ASP A 9 -13.15 -3.57 -6.62
C ASP A 9 -13.82 -2.94 -5.39
N ASP A 10 -13.28 -3.14 -4.18
CA ASP A 10 -13.79 -2.53 -2.96
C ASP A 10 -13.72 -1.00 -3.05
N PHE A 11 -14.83 -0.34 -2.72
CA PHE A 11 -15.08 1.09 -2.93
C PHE A 11 -15.03 1.52 -4.42
N GLY A 12 -15.11 0.57 -5.35
CA GLY A 12 -15.17 0.76 -6.81
C GLY A 12 -13.84 0.51 -7.52
N GLY A 13 -12.75 1.08 -6.99
CA GLY A 13 -11.40 0.86 -7.51
C GLY A 13 -11.15 1.23 -8.97
N MET A 14 -10.03 0.73 -9.51
CA MET A 14 -9.59 0.97 -10.89
C MET A 14 -10.62 0.45 -11.92
N ASN A 15 -11.26 -0.70 -11.66
CA ASN A 15 -12.28 -1.25 -12.56
C ASN A 15 -13.50 -0.32 -12.70
N GLN A 16 -13.85 0.46 -11.67
CA GLN A 16 -14.93 1.43 -11.81
C GLN A 16 -14.57 2.58 -12.75
N TYR A 17 -13.31 3.04 -12.77
CA TYR A 17 -12.85 3.99 -13.78
C TYR A 17 -12.91 3.36 -15.19
N VAL A 18 -12.40 2.14 -15.34
CA VAL A 18 -12.44 1.41 -16.62
C VAL A 18 -13.87 1.32 -17.15
N LYS A 19 -14.83 0.98 -16.29
CA LYS A 19 -16.26 0.95 -16.61
C LYS A 19 -16.83 2.32 -17.02
N TRP A 20 -16.51 3.41 -16.31
CA TRP A 20 -17.00 4.75 -16.66
C TRP A 20 -16.55 5.22 -18.05
N PHE A 21 -15.37 4.78 -18.49
CA PHE A 21 -14.80 5.19 -19.77
C PHE A 21 -14.99 4.17 -20.89
N GLY A 22 -15.67 3.05 -20.61
CA GLY A 22 -15.83 1.94 -21.53
C GLY A 22 -14.48 1.42 -22.03
N ALA A 23 -13.46 1.46 -21.17
CA ALA A 23 -12.15 0.90 -21.46
C ALA A 23 -12.17 -0.60 -21.18
N GLY A 24 -11.35 -1.39 -21.88
CA GLY A 24 -11.46 -2.85 -21.90
C GLY A 24 -11.23 -3.52 -20.53
N SER A 25 -9.96 -3.76 -20.19
CA SER A 25 -9.55 -4.46 -18.98
C SER A 25 -9.15 -3.51 -17.86
N HIS A 26 -9.05 -4.04 -16.64
CA HIS A 26 -8.49 -3.39 -15.45
C HIS A 26 -7.28 -2.50 -15.77
N ASP A 27 -6.30 -3.09 -16.45
CA ASP A 27 -5.01 -2.47 -16.78
C ASP A 27 -5.11 -1.26 -17.73
N ALA A 28 -6.27 -1.04 -18.35
CA ALA A 28 -6.54 0.19 -19.09
C ALA A 28 -6.52 1.43 -18.19
N PHE A 29 -6.69 1.28 -16.87
CA PHE A 29 -6.54 2.35 -15.89
C PHE A 29 -5.18 3.08 -16.03
N TYR A 30 -4.11 2.31 -16.26
CA TYR A 30 -2.75 2.85 -16.35
C TYR A 30 -2.41 3.44 -17.72
N THR A 31 -3.21 3.18 -18.75
CA THR A 31 -2.83 3.46 -20.15
C THR A 31 -3.82 4.34 -20.92
N ASP A 32 -5.11 4.34 -20.55
CA ASP A 32 -6.10 5.20 -21.19
C ASP A 32 -5.96 6.65 -20.69
N PRO A 33 -5.62 7.62 -21.56
CA PRO A 33 -5.40 9.00 -21.15
C PRO A 33 -6.66 9.68 -20.58
N ARG A 34 -7.86 9.18 -20.92
CA ARG A 34 -9.12 9.69 -20.37
C ARG A 34 -9.27 9.28 -18.90
N ILE A 35 -8.89 8.05 -18.56
CA ILE A 35 -8.90 7.54 -17.18
C ILE A 35 -7.84 8.24 -16.35
N GLN A 36 -6.60 8.34 -16.84
CA GLN A 36 -5.54 9.07 -16.13
C GLN A 36 -5.91 10.54 -15.87
N LYS A 37 -6.58 11.20 -16.83
CA LYS A 37 -7.11 12.55 -16.63
C LYS A 37 -8.19 12.59 -15.54
N ALA A 38 -9.08 11.61 -15.50
CA ALA A 38 -10.11 11.52 -14.48
C ALA A 38 -9.52 11.29 -13.08
N TYR A 39 -8.54 10.38 -12.96
CA TYR A 39 -7.78 10.17 -11.74
C TYR A 39 -7.10 11.46 -11.27
N LYS A 40 -6.37 12.16 -12.14
CA LYS A 40 -5.76 13.47 -11.80
C LYS A 40 -6.81 14.50 -11.35
N ASN A 41 -7.98 14.56 -11.99
CA ASN A 41 -9.03 15.47 -11.54
C ASN A 41 -9.53 15.14 -10.12
N TYR A 42 -9.71 13.85 -9.81
CA TYR A 42 -10.09 13.40 -8.47
C TYR A 42 -9.00 13.72 -7.44
N VAL A 43 -7.74 13.39 -7.73
CA VAL A 43 -6.61 13.65 -6.83
C VAL A 43 -6.47 15.16 -6.56
N ARG A 44 -6.58 16.01 -7.59
CA ARG A 44 -6.58 17.47 -7.39
C ARG A 44 -7.67 17.89 -6.42
N TYR A 45 -8.89 17.38 -6.63
CA TYR A 45 -10.02 17.70 -5.77
C TYR A 45 -9.75 17.31 -4.30
N VAL A 46 -9.15 16.14 -4.06
CA VAL A 46 -8.76 15.69 -2.70
C VAL A 46 -7.70 16.61 -2.11
N LEU A 47 -6.61 16.87 -2.82
CA LEU A 47 -5.50 17.71 -2.33
C LEU A 47 -5.95 19.15 -2.03
N GLU A 48 -6.80 19.73 -2.88
CA GLU A 48 -7.28 21.11 -2.74
C GLU A 48 -8.52 21.24 -1.85
N ARG A 49 -9.05 20.12 -1.32
CA ARG A 49 -10.19 20.14 -0.40
C ARG A 49 -9.80 20.87 0.88
N THR A 50 -10.58 21.90 1.23
CA THR A 50 -10.52 22.54 2.55
C THR A 50 -11.25 21.67 3.57
N ASN A 51 -10.54 21.26 4.61
CA ASN A 51 -11.11 20.61 5.77
C ASN A 51 -12.14 21.56 6.42
N THR A 52 -13.40 21.13 6.53
CA THR A 52 -14.49 21.97 7.06
C THR A 52 -14.36 22.26 8.55
N TYR A 53 -13.53 21.50 9.29
CA TYR A 53 -13.33 21.69 10.73
C TYR A 53 -12.12 22.57 11.04
N THR A 54 -11.02 22.41 10.30
CA THR A 54 -9.77 23.17 10.54
C THR A 54 -9.61 24.38 9.63
N GLY A 55 -10.32 24.43 8.50
CA GLY A 55 -10.17 25.45 7.47
C GLY A 55 -8.89 25.31 6.62
N VAL A 56 -8.11 24.24 6.81
CA VAL A 56 -6.84 24.00 6.10
C VAL A 56 -7.08 23.13 4.86
N GLN A 57 -6.46 23.45 3.72
CA GLN A 57 -6.47 22.55 2.56
C GLN A 57 -5.66 21.31 2.86
N TYR A 58 -6.09 20.14 2.39
CA TYR A 58 -5.37 18.89 2.70
C TYR A 58 -3.90 18.90 2.26
N LYS A 59 -3.57 19.54 1.13
CA LYS A 59 -2.17 19.72 0.69
C LYS A 59 -1.29 20.59 1.61
N ASP A 60 -1.91 21.28 2.57
CA ASP A 60 -1.24 22.13 3.56
C ASP A 60 -1.45 21.62 5.00
N ASP A 61 -2.10 20.46 5.19
CA ASP A 61 -2.46 19.93 6.52
C ASP A 61 -1.41 18.94 7.04
N PRO A 62 -0.56 19.31 8.02
CA PRO A 62 0.53 18.46 8.49
C PRO A 62 0.07 17.21 9.26
N ALA A 63 -1.24 17.05 9.51
CA ALA A 63 -1.78 15.79 10.02
C ALA A 63 -1.73 14.67 8.97
N ILE A 64 -1.69 15.02 7.68
CA ILE A 64 -1.46 14.08 6.59
C ILE A 64 0.04 13.88 6.46
N MET A 65 0.48 12.62 6.43
CA MET A 65 1.91 12.30 6.26
C MET A 65 2.26 12.09 4.78
N THR A 66 1.45 11.29 4.09
CA THR A 66 1.75 10.78 2.74
C THR A 66 0.50 10.64 1.90
N TRP A 67 0.64 10.96 0.61
CA TRP A 67 -0.26 10.54 -0.47
C TRP A 67 0.24 9.24 -1.11
N GLU A 68 -0.61 8.22 -1.18
CA GLU A 68 -0.31 6.97 -1.88
C GLU A 68 -1.02 6.93 -3.23
N LEU A 69 -0.27 6.62 -4.28
CA LEU A 69 -0.79 6.63 -5.63
C LEU A 69 -1.98 5.68 -5.78
N ALA A 70 -1.86 4.46 -5.27
CA ALA A 70 -2.90 3.44 -5.29
C ALA A 70 -2.63 2.40 -4.19
N ASN A 71 -3.69 1.84 -3.62
CA ASN A 71 -3.60 0.63 -2.80
C ASN A 71 -3.37 -0.59 -3.69
N GLU A 72 -2.29 -1.34 -3.43
CA GLU A 72 -1.92 -2.60 -4.06
C GLU A 72 -1.95 -2.62 -5.61
N PRO A 73 -1.43 -1.60 -6.33
CA PRO A 73 -1.49 -1.55 -7.79
C PRO A 73 -0.74 -2.72 -8.44
N ARG A 74 -1.44 -3.42 -9.34
CA ARG A 74 -0.88 -4.49 -10.18
C ARG A 74 -1.10 -4.21 -11.65
N MET A 75 -0.17 -4.66 -12.49
CA MET A 75 -0.17 -4.43 -13.94
C MET A 75 0.20 -5.72 -14.67
N GLN A 76 -0.53 -6.80 -14.39
CA GLN A 76 -0.19 -8.17 -14.78
C GLN A 76 -0.08 -8.38 -16.30
N SER A 77 -0.75 -7.56 -17.13
CA SER A 77 -0.57 -7.63 -18.58
C SER A 77 0.78 -7.09 -19.09
N ASP A 78 1.58 -6.45 -18.22
CA ASP A 78 2.97 -6.08 -18.48
C ASP A 78 3.92 -6.57 -17.36
N PRO A 79 4.38 -7.84 -17.38
CA PRO A 79 5.32 -8.38 -16.40
C PRO A 79 6.72 -7.75 -16.47
N THR A 80 6.97 -6.83 -17.41
CA THR A 80 8.22 -6.06 -17.43
C THR A 80 8.22 -4.92 -16.40
N GLY A 81 7.06 -4.56 -15.84
CA GLY A 81 6.87 -3.47 -14.89
C GLY A 81 6.97 -2.07 -15.52
N ASN A 82 7.14 -1.97 -16.84
CA ASN A 82 7.38 -0.70 -17.52
C ASN A 82 6.16 0.23 -17.46
N VAL A 83 4.96 -0.31 -17.67
CA VAL A 83 3.73 0.47 -17.67
C VAL A 83 3.47 1.07 -16.29
N LEU A 84 3.58 0.26 -15.23
CA LEU A 84 3.33 0.74 -13.87
C LEU A 84 4.38 1.76 -13.41
N VAL A 85 5.68 1.52 -13.69
CA VAL A 85 6.74 2.49 -13.37
C VAL A 85 6.52 3.83 -14.08
N LYS A 86 6.14 3.79 -15.36
CA LYS A 86 5.84 5.02 -16.12
C LYS A 86 4.64 5.77 -15.54
N TRP A 87 3.57 5.05 -15.21
CA TRP A 87 2.38 5.64 -14.60
C TRP A 87 2.71 6.26 -13.24
N ALA A 88 3.46 5.55 -12.39
CA ALA A 88 3.85 6.02 -11.08
C ALA A 88 4.75 7.27 -11.14
N ASP A 89 5.70 7.32 -12.08
CA ASP A 89 6.54 8.51 -12.31
C ASP A 89 5.70 9.72 -12.72
N GLU A 90 4.75 9.52 -13.64
CA GLU A 90 3.86 10.57 -14.10
C GLU A 90 2.95 11.10 -12.97
N MET A 91 2.31 10.21 -12.21
CA MET A 91 1.37 10.59 -11.16
C MET A 91 2.08 11.22 -9.95
N SER A 92 3.19 10.63 -9.49
CA SER A 92 3.98 11.19 -8.39
C SER A 92 4.56 12.57 -8.73
N THR A 93 5.12 12.74 -9.92
CA THR A 93 5.61 14.04 -10.42
C THR A 93 4.49 15.08 -10.48
N TRP A 94 3.31 14.67 -10.96
CA TRP A 94 2.16 15.56 -11.05
C TRP A 94 1.61 15.94 -9.66
N ILE A 95 1.53 15.01 -8.71
CA ILE A 95 1.15 15.29 -7.31
C ILE A 95 2.14 16.28 -6.69
N LYS A 96 3.45 16.04 -6.81
CA LYS A 96 4.50 16.94 -6.32
C LYS A 96 4.46 18.34 -6.94
N SER A 97 3.85 18.49 -8.12
CA SER A 97 3.63 19.80 -8.74
C SER A 97 2.51 20.61 -8.07
N LEU A 98 1.56 19.94 -7.41
CA LEU A 98 0.43 20.54 -6.69
C LEU A 98 0.71 20.69 -5.18
N ASP A 99 1.46 19.75 -4.62
CA ASP A 99 1.78 19.65 -3.20
C ASP A 99 3.26 19.34 -3.02
N ARG A 100 4.01 20.29 -2.44
CA ARG A 100 5.45 20.15 -2.17
C ARG A 100 5.76 19.84 -0.70
N HIS A 101 4.73 19.71 0.14
CA HIS A 101 4.89 19.51 1.58
C HIS A 101 4.87 18.03 1.94
N HIS A 102 3.91 17.28 1.40
CA HIS A 102 3.67 15.90 1.78
C HIS A 102 4.59 14.91 1.08
N LEU A 103 4.82 13.78 1.74
CA LEU A 103 5.46 12.63 1.12
C LEU A 103 4.53 12.02 0.06
N VAL A 104 5.11 11.33 -0.91
CA VAL A 104 4.42 10.51 -1.90
C VAL A 104 5.03 9.12 -1.89
N ALA A 105 4.18 8.11 -1.81
CA ALA A 105 4.55 6.70 -1.91
C ALA A 105 3.66 6.00 -2.94
N VAL A 106 4.02 4.79 -3.35
CA VAL A 106 3.21 4.07 -4.35
C VAL A 106 1.97 3.46 -3.71
N GLY A 107 2.14 2.72 -2.61
CA GLY A 107 1.08 1.93 -1.98
C GLY A 107 1.06 0.46 -2.43
N ASP A 108 2.15 -0.01 -3.06
CA ASP A 108 2.25 -1.35 -3.61
C ASP A 108 2.75 -2.40 -2.61
N GLU A 109 2.44 -3.67 -2.93
CA GLU A 109 2.70 -4.83 -2.08
C GLU A 109 4.18 -5.23 -2.00
N GLY A 110 5.06 -4.63 -2.79
CA GLY A 110 6.50 -4.91 -2.75
C GLY A 110 7.01 -5.92 -3.78
N PHE A 111 6.22 -6.30 -4.77
CA PHE A 111 6.65 -7.39 -5.66
C PHE A 111 7.91 -7.04 -6.47
N PHE A 112 8.91 -7.93 -6.41
CA PHE A 112 10.15 -7.74 -7.17
C PHE A 112 10.02 -8.26 -8.59
N ARG A 113 10.94 -7.80 -9.44
CA ARG A 113 11.10 -8.26 -10.82
C ARG A 113 12.54 -8.70 -11.10
N ILE A 114 12.94 -9.81 -10.52
CA ILE A 114 14.26 -10.44 -10.68
C ILE A 114 14.20 -11.43 -11.86
N PRO A 115 14.93 -11.20 -12.96
CA PRO A 115 14.94 -12.10 -14.11
C PRO A 115 15.24 -13.55 -13.73
N GLY A 116 14.36 -14.47 -14.12
CA GLY A 116 14.56 -15.91 -13.92
C GLY A 116 14.35 -16.41 -12.49
N HIS A 117 13.85 -15.58 -11.57
CA HIS A 117 13.51 -16.02 -10.22
C HIS A 117 12.29 -16.95 -10.24
N GLU A 118 12.36 -18.08 -9.54
CA GLU A 118 11.30 -19.11 -9.55
C GLU A 118 10.05 -18.69 -8.76
N ASP A 119 10.22 -17.90 -7.71
CA ASP A 119 9.11 -17.37 -6.93
C ASP A 119 8.38 -16.24 -7.70
N TRP A 120 7.08 -16.42 -7.97
CA TRP A 120 6.21 -15.47 -8.67
C TRP A 120 6.29 -14.04 -8.12
N PHE A 121 6.32 -13.88 -6.79
CA PHE A 121 6.36 -12.59 -6.11
C PHE A 121 7.73 -11.89 -6.20
N TYR A 122 8.75 -12.61 -6.65
CA TYR A 122 10.08 -12.07 -6.94
C TYR A 122 10.37 -12.00 -8.45
N GLY A 123 9.64 -12.73 -9.28
CA GLY A 123 9.88 -12.86 -10.72
C GLY A 123 9.21 -11.82 -11.61
N GLY A 124 8.41 -10.91 -11.03
CA GLY A 124 7.68 -9.86 -11.74
C GLY A 124 6.29 -10.28 -12.25
N GLY A 125 5.73 -11.39 -11.74
CA GLY A 125 4.45 -11.91 -12.23
C GLY A 125 3.27 -10.95 -12.04
N GLU A 126 3.34 -10.05 -11.06
CA GLU A 126 2.32 -9.06 -10.75
C GLU A 126 2.42 -7.78 -11.61
N GLY A 127 3.42 -7.70 -12.50
CA GLY A 127 3.68 -6.49 -13.29
C GLY A 127 4.22 -5.32 -12.46
N VAL A 128 4.77 -5.62 -11.30
CA VAL A 128 5.39 -4.66 -10.36
C VAL A 128 6.90 -4.89 -10.39
N ASP A 129 7.66 -3.80 -10.46
CA ASP A 129 9.11 -3.79 -10.31
C ASP A 129 9.46 -2.82 -9.17
N TRP A 130 9.41 -3.35 -7.94
CA TRP A 130 9.55 -2.55 -6.72
C TRP A 130 10.84 -1.73 -6.66
N ASP A 131 11.96 -2.30 -7.13
CA ASP A 131 13.25 -1.61 -7.16
C ASP A 131 13.16 -0.34 -8.03
N ARG A 132 12.52 -0.43 -9.19
CA ARG A 132 12.33 0.72 -10.09
C ARG A 132 11.30 1.73 -9.58
N LEU A 133 10.19 1.25 -9.00
CA LEU A 133 9.18 2.11 -8.40
C LEU A 133 9.75 2.93 -7.24
N THR A 134 10.40 2.25 -6.30
CA THR A 134 11.04 2.90 -5.15
C THR A 134 12.17 3.83 -5.60
N SER A 135 12.85 3.56 -6.71
CA SER A 135 13.91 4.44 -7.23
C SER A 135 13.42 5.74 -7.89
N LEU A 136 12.12 5.90 -8.16
CA LEU A 136 11.58 7.10 -8.83
C LEU A 136 11.84 8.38 -8.01
N PRO A 137 12.22 9.51 -8.63
CA PRO A 137 12.66 10.71 -7.91
C PRO A 137 11.59 11.34 -7.03
N ASN A 138 10.31 11.18 -7.37
CA ASN A 138 9.17 11.74 -6.64
C ASN A 138 8.42 10.73 -5.76
N ILE A 139 9.00 9.53 -5.56
CA ILE A 139 8.59 8.57 -4.53
C ILE A 139 9.55 8.73 -3.34
N ASP A 140 9.04 9.08 -2.17
CA ASP A 140 9.90 9.44 -1.03
C ASP A 140 10.34 8.21 -0.20
N TYR A 141 9.54 7.15 -0.19
CA TYR A 141 9.86 5.88 0.47
C TYR A 141 9.20 4.69 -0.25
N GLY A 142 9.74 3.49 -0.05
CA GLY A 142 9.18 2.26 -0.60
C GLY A 142 8.17 1.63 0.34
N THR A 143 7.10 1.08 -0.22
CA THR A 143 6.01 0.39 0.49
C THR A 143 6.08 -1.10 0.20
N TYR A 144 5.71 -1.94 1.15
CA TYR A 144 5.52 -3.37 0.89
C TYR A 144 4.52 -3.95 1.87
N HIS A 145 3.79 -4.96 1.43
CA HIS A 145 2.75 -5.64 2.20
C HIS A 145 3.20 -7.07 2.52
N LEU A 146 2.51 -7.75 3.44
CA LEU A 146 2.83 -9.13 3.79
C LEU A 146 1.59 -9.93 4.23
N TYR A 147 1.09 -10.76 3.31
CA TYR A 147 -0.03 -11.68 3.54
C TYR A 147 0.34 -13.10 3.10
N PRO A 148 1.20 -13.82 3.86
CA PRO A 148 1.66 -15.14 3.45
C PRO A 148 0.52 -16.15 3.31
N ASP A 149 -0.57 -16.02 4.08
CA ASP A 149 -1.75 -16.88 3.93
C ASP A 149 -2.40 -16.74 2.55
N HIS A 150 -2.51 -15.50 2.03
CA HIS A 150 -3.07 -15.23 0.70
C HIS A 150 -2.12 -15.64 -0.43
N TRP A 151 -0.81 -15.60 -0.15
CA TRP A 151 0.23 -15.88 -1.13
C TRP A 151 0.71 -17.33 -1.13
N SER A 152 0.10 -18.19 -0.31
CA SER A 152 0.53 -19.58 -0.09
C SER A 152 2.00 -19.68 0.33
N LYS A 153 2.41 -18.80 1.25
CA LYS A 153 3.76 -18.72 1.82
C LYS A 153 3.75 -19.06 3.31
N SER A 154 4.95 -19.34 3.84
CA SER A 154 5.13 -19.57 5.28
C SER A 154 5.40 -18.26 6.02
N ALA A 155 5.18 -18.26 7.34
CA ALA A 155 5.58 -17.13 8.19
C ALA A 155 7.09 -16.83 8.10
N ALA A 156 7.92 -17.86 7.92
CA ALA A 156 9.37 -17.72 7.73
C ALA A 156 9.73 -17.06 6.39
N TRP A 157 8.97 -17.32 5.32
CA TRP A 157 9.11 -16.58 4.06
C TRP A 157 8.85 -15.08 4.28
N GLY A 158 7.91 -14.72 5.15
CA GLY A 158 7.64 -13.33 5.52
C GLY A 158 8.82 -12.61 6.20
N VAL A 159 9.60 -13.31 7.03
CA VAL A 159 10.84 -12.74 7.60
C VAL A 159 11.84 -12.43 6.48
N LYS A 160 12.00 -13.35 5.51
CA LYS A 160 12.87 -13.14 4.36
C LYS A 160 12.38 -11.98 3.47
N TRP A 161 11.07 -11.88 3.27
CA TRP A 161 10.44 -10.78 2.53
C TRP A 161 10.80 -9.42 3.13
N ILE A 162 10.67 -9.28 4.46
CA ILE A 162 11.07 -8.07 5.21
C ILE A 162 12.57 -7.80 5.06
N GLU A 163 13.40 -8.82 5.24
CA GLU A 163 14.86 -8.72 5.12
C GLU A 163 15.29 -8.20 3.74
N ASP A 164 14.70 -8.74 2.68
CA ASP A 164 15.02 -8.37 1.31
C ASP A 164 14.58 -6.92 1.01
N HIS A 165 13.38 -6.51 1.40
CA HIS A 165 12.88 -5.14 1.20
C HIS A 165 13.72 -4.09 1.92
N ILE A 166 14.06 -4.33 3.18
CA ILE A 166 14.89 -3.38 3.96
C ILE A 166 16.30 -3.30 3.36
N THR A 167 16.86 -4.43 2.91
CA THR A 167 18.17 -4.45 2.25
C THR A 167 18.15 -3.71 0.91
N ARG A 168 17.10 -3.88 0.11
CA ARG A 168 16.94 -3.19 -1.18
C ARG A 168 16.70 -1.70 -0.99
N GLY A 169 15.83 -1.30 -0.07
CA GLY A 169 15.60 0.10 0.29
C GLY A 169 16.88 0.83 0.71
N LYS A 170 17.72 0.20 1.54
CA LYS A 170 19.05 0.72 1.90
C LYS A 170 19.97 0.89 0.69
N SER A 171 19.93 -0.04 -0.25
CA SER A 171 20.74 0.02 -1.48
C SER A 171 20.27 1.14 -2.41
N ILE A 172 18.97 1.41 -2.46
CA ILE A 172 18.37 2.53 -3.19
C ILE A 172 18.61 3.87 -2.47
N GLY A 173 18.81 3.83 -1.16
CA GLY A 173 19.00 5.01 -0.32
C GLY A 173 17.70 5.67 0.12
N LYS A 174 16.61 4.90 0.23
CA LYS A 174 15.30 5.38 0.68
C LYS A 174 14.76 4.59 1.87
N PRO A 175 13.97 5.23 2.76
CA PRO A 175 13.22 4.54 3.79
C PRO A 175 12.27 3.50 3.17
N VAL A 176 11.93 2.46 3.94
CA VAL A 176 10.90 1.47 3.56
C VAL A 176 9.97 1.18 4.71
N VAL A 177 8.69 1.00 4.39
CA VAL A 177 7.62 0.78 5.37
C VAL A 177 6.88 -0.51 5.03
N LEU A 178 6.78 -1.42 6.01
CA LEU A 178 5.85 -2.54 5.95
C LEU A 178 4.46 -1.99 6.29
N GLU A 179 3.70 -1.54 5.31
CA GLU A 179 2.49 -0.76 5.57
C GLU A 179 1.21 -1.58 5.68
N GLU A 180 1.26 -2.84 5.30
CA GLU A 180 0.26 -3.83 5.67
C GLU A 180 0.90 -5.17 6.00
N PHE A 181 0.45 -5.80 7.07
CA PHE A 181 0.73 -7.21 7.31
C PHE A 181 -0.38 -7.87 8.12
N GLY A 182 -0.63 -9.14 7.81
CA GLY A 182 -1.67 -9.95 8.42
C GLY A 182 -1.28 -11.42 8.52
N TYR A 183 -1.72 -12.11 9.57
CA TYR A 183 -1.59 -13.58 9.69
C TYR A 183 -2.85 -14.22 10.25
N GLN A 184 -3.57 -15.06 9.47
CA GLN A 184 -4.91 -15.52 9.80
C GLN A 184 -4.97 -16.47 11.01
N ASN A 185 -3.94 -17.30 11.21
CA ASN A 185 -3.89 -18.21 12.35
C ASN A 185 -3.69 -17.43 13.67
N GLN A 186 -4.79 -17.10 14.34
CA GLN A 186 -4.80 -16.28 15.56
C GLN A 186 -3.94 -16.86 16.69
N SER A 187 -3.86 -18.18 16.83
CA SER A 187 -3.06 -18.84 17.87
C SER A 187 -1.55 -18.65 17.65
N ALA A 188 -1.11 -18.63 16.40
CA ALA A 188 0.31 -18.44 16.04
C ALA A 188 0.67 -16.97 15.77
N ARG A 189 -0.33 -16.11 15.52
CA ARG A 189 -0.16 -14.69 15.15
C ARG A 189 0.78 -13.91 16.09
N PRO A 190 0.70 -14.04 17.44
CA PRO A 190 1.60 -13.29 18.32
C PRO A 190 3.08 -13.58 18.06
N ASP A 191 3.45 -14.85 17.91
CA ASP A 191 4.85 -15.25 17.68
C ASP A 191 5.33 -14.87 16.26
N VAL A 192 4.43 -14.97 15.27
CA VAL A 192 4.70 -14.54 13.90
C VAL A 192 4.93 -13.03 13.85
N TYR A 193 4.05 -12.24 14.46
CA TYR A 193 4.18 -10.79 14.51
C TYR A 193 5.42 -10.37 15.28
N GLN A 194 5.73 -11.02 16.41
CA GLN A 194 6.98 -10.76 17.14
C GLN A 194 8.20 -10.98 16.23
N SER A 195 8.21 -12.05 15.43
CA SER A 195 9.31 -12.36 14.51
C SER A 195 9.46 -11.30 13.41
N TRP A 196 8.35 -10.90 12.78
CA TRP A 196 8.33 -9.88 11.72
C TRP A 196 8.73 -8.50 12.24
N LEU A 197 8.14 -8.05 13.35
CA LEU A 197 8.45 -6.76 13.95
C LEU A 197 9.91 -6.70 14.43
N SER A 198 10.42 -7.78 15.02
CA SER A 198 11.84 -7.87 15.40
C SER A 198 12.76 -7.76 14.19
N ALA A 199 12.37 -8.33 13.03
CA ALA A 199 13.13 -8.19 11.79
C ALA A 199 13.13 -6.74 11.29
N VAL A 200 11.97 -6.07 11.29
CA VAL A 200 11.85 -4.64 10.92
C VAL A 200 12.73 -3.78 11.82
N GLU A 201 12.62 -3.91 13.14
CA GLU A 201 13.40 -3.13 14.10
C GLU A 201 14.91 -3.38 13.99
N ARG A 202 15.34 -4.65 13.99
CA ARG A 202 16.75 -5.05 13.93
C ARG A 202 17.43 -4.53 12.66
N LEU A 203 16.72 -4.51 11.55
CA LEU A 203 17.25 -4.09 10.26
C LEU A 203 17.05 -2.59 10.00
N GLY A 204 16.34 -1.87 10.87
CA GLY A 204 16.08 -0.44 10.71
C GLY A 204 15.12 -0.11 9.57
N GLY A 205 14.03 -0.87 9.43
CA GLY A 205 12.88 -0.46 8.64
C GLY A 205 12.22 0.80 9.23
N ALA A 206 11.63 1.64 8.39
CA ALA A 206 11.15 2.96 8.79
C ALA A 206 9.76 2.93 9.45
N GLY A 207 9.01 1.84 9.28
CA GLY A 207 7.72 1.64 9.93
C GLY A 207 7.14 0.26 9.65
N SER A 208 6.18 -0.13 10.50
CA SER A 208 5.40 -1.35 10.39
C SER A 208 3.95 -1.08 10.80
N GLN A 209 2.98 -1.43 9.97
CA GLN A 209 1.56 -1.15 10.17
C GLN A 209 0.76 -2.43 9.90
N PHE A 210 0.08 -2.94 10.93
CA PHE A 210 -0.72 -4.15 10.79
C PHE A 210 -2.07 -3.82 10.16
N TRP A 211 -2.59 -4.76 9.39
CA TRP A 211 -3.98 -4.76 8.94
C TRP A 211 -4.82 -5.57 9.94
N ILE A 212 -5.91 -5.09 10.55
CA ILE A 212 -6.30 -3.67 10.74
C ILE A 212 -6.64 -3.39 12.20
N LEU A 213 -6.53 -2.11 12.57
CA LEU A 213 -7.11 -1.60 13.80
C LEU A 213 -8.59 -1.29 13.57
N THR A 214 -9.46 -1.89 14.39
CA THR A 214 -10.87 -1.48 14.46
C THR A 214 -11.27 -1.17 15.91
N SER A 215 -12.50 -0.69 16.09
CA SER A 215 -13.02 -0.26 17.38
C SER A 215 -14.52 -0.49 17.48
N ILE A 216 -15.13 0.12 18.49
CA ILE A 216 -16.58 0.18 18.68
C ILE A 216 -17.27 0.97 17.56
N GLN A 217 -18.49 0.57 17.25
CA GLN A 217 -19.42 1.25 16.35
C GLN A 217 -20.33 2.20 17.15
N ASP A 218 -21.19 2.95 16.45
CA ASP A 218 -22.13 3.91 17.04
C ASP A 218 -23.16 3.27 17.98
N ASP A 219 -23.41 1.96 17.83
CA ASP A 219 -24.31 1.17 18.67
C ASP A 219 -23.59 0.46 19.85
N ASP A 220 -22.37 0.89 20.17
CA ASP A 220 -21.46 0.31 21.18
C ASP A 220 -21.01 -1.14 20.90
N SER A 221 -21.40 -1.74 19.77
CA SER A 221 -20.91 -3.06 19.36
C SER A 221 -19.48 -2.97 18.80
N LEU A 222 -18.71 -4.06 18.86
CA LEU A 222 -17.42 -4.11 18.17
C LEU A 222 -17.65 -4.23 16.67
N TYR A 223 -16.90 -3.46 15.87
CA TYR A 223 -16.82 -3.68 14.44
C TYR A 223 -16.41 -5.14 14.17
N PRO A 224 -17.17 -5.92 13.38
CA PRO A 224 -16.91 -7.35 13.23
C PRO A 224 -15.54 -7.68 12.63
N ASP A 225 -15.01 -8.85 12.97
CA ASP A 225 -13.79 -9.38 12.35
C ASP A 225 -14.17 -10.15 11.08
N TYR A 226 -14.33 -9.42 9.97
CA TYR A 226 -14.81 -10.00 8.70
C TYR A 226 -13.76 -10.80 7.95
N ASP A 227 -12.49 -10.38 8.03
CA ASP A 227 -11.36 -10.94 7.27
C ASP A 227 -10.41 -11.77 8.15
N GLY A 228 -10.65 -11.79 9.46
CA GLY A 228 -9.85 -12.51 10.43
C GLY A 228 -8.60 -11.75 10.87
N PHE A 229 -8.35 -10.53 10.39
CA PHE A 229 -7.13 -9.78 10.68
C PHE A 229 -7.30 -8.71 11.77
N ARG A 230 -8.53 -8.50 12.24
CA ARG A 230 -8.86 -7.43 13.20
C ARG A 230 -8.00 -7.48 14.47
N ILE A 231 -7.49 -6.32 14.86
CA ILE A 231 -6.89 -6.06 16.17
C ILE A 231 -7.68 -4.92 16.84
N ILE A 232 -7.98 -5.09 18.14
CA ILE A 232 -8.67 -4.08 18.96
C ILE A 232 -7.83 -3.76 20.20
N LYS A 233 -8.00 -2.55 20.73
CA LYS A 233 -7.46 -2.21 22.06
C LYS A 233 -8.26 -2.93 23.14
N ARG A 234 -7.65 -3.88 23.85
CA ARG A 234 -8.28 -4.51 25.03
C ARG A 234 -8.46 -3.47 26.14
N LYS A 235 -9.66 -3.40 26.74
CA LYS A 235 -9.88 -2.62 27.97
C LYS A 235 -9.02 -3.21 29.09
N GLN A 236 -8.14 -2.42 29.72
CA GLN A 236 -7.46 -2.85 30.94
C GLN A 236 -8.50 -3.03 32.06
N GLY A 237 -8.59 -4.24 32.64
CA GLY A 237 -9.38 -4.50 33.85
C GLY A 237 -10.81 -5.04 33.66
N GLY A 238 -11.21 -5.53 32.49
CA GLY A 238 -12.51 -6.19 32.27
C GLY A 238 -12.34 -7.54 31.56
N SER A 239 -13.20 -8.50 31.89
CA SER A 239 -13.16 -9.88 31.36
C SER A 239 -12.99 -9.92 29.84
N THR A 240 -12.01 -10.71 29.41
CA THR A 240 -11.61 -11.00 28.03
C THR A 240 -12.81 -11.20 27.10
N TYR A 241 -12.94 -10.35 26.09
CA TYR A 241 -13.49 -10.77 24.81
C TYR A 241 -12.31 -11.30 24.00
N GLN A 242 -12.38 -12.60 23.67
CA GLN A 242 -11.40 -13.32 22.87
C GLN A 242 -11.36 -12.78 21.45
#